data_AF-A0A174LVQ3-F1
#
_entry.id   AF-A0A174LVQ3-F1
#
_cell.length_a   1.000
_cell.length_b   1.000
_cell.length_c   1.000
_cell.angle_alpha   90.00
_cell.angle_beta   90.00
_cell.angle_gamma   90.00
#
_symmetry.space_group_name_H-M   'P 1'
#
loop_
_entity.id
_entity.type
_entity.pdbx_description
1 polymer ?
#
loop_
_entity_poly.entity_id
_entity_poly.type
_entity_poly.pdbx_seq_one_letter_code
_entity_poly.pdbx_strand_id
1 'polypeptide(L)' 'MTKLQIISKQWSLIYDLLLLNKGASERTLDEIERDMDTLEFHCRKYVEADDEELMA' A
#
# COMPACT_ATOMS: atom_id res chain seq x y z
N MET A 1 -1.06 7.39 -9.26
CA MET A 1 -0.20 7.36 -8.05
C MET A 1 1.26 7.31 -8.48
N THR A 2 2.11 8.23 -7.98
CA THR A 2 3.57 8.23 -8.20
C THR A 2 4.25 7.12 -7.38
N LYS A 3 5.53 6.80 -7.67
CA LYS A 3 6.33 5.84 -6.87
C LYS A 3 6.30 6.19 -5.37
N LEU A 4 6.56 7.45 -5.02
CA LEU A 4 6.53 7.93 -3.64
C LEU A 4 5.15 7.82 -2.98
N GLN A 5 4.07 8.11 -3.72
CA GLN A 5 2.72 7.96 -3.20
C GLN A 5 2.35 6.49 -2.96
N ILE A 6 2.80 5.58 -3.82
CA ILE A 6 2.59 4.13 -3.67
C ILE A 6 3.29 3.64 -2.40
N ILE A 7 4.57 3.99 -2.21
CA ILE A 7 5.35 3.65 -1.01
C ILE A 7 4.68 4.21 0.25
N SER A 8 4.29 5.48 0.24
CA SER A 8 3.61 6.09 1.39
C SER A 8 2.29 5.39 1.71
N LYS A 9 1.48 5.04 0.70
CA LYS A 9 0.19 4.36 0.89
C LYS A 9 0.36 2.92 1.38
N GLN A 10 1.42 2.20 0.97
CA GLN A 10 1.76 0.88 1.53
C GLN A 10 1.98 0.98 3.04
N TRP A 11 2.81 1.93 3.49
CA TRP A 11 3.02 2.14 4.92
C TRP A 11 1.75 2.52 5.67
N SER A 12 0.91 3.38 5.10
CA SER A 12 -0.39 3.72 5.70
C SER A 12 -1.27 2.48 5.89
N LEU A 13 -1.38 1.60 4.89
CA LEU A 13 -2.18 0.38 5.01
C LEU A 13 -1.63 -0.61 6.04
N ILE A 14 -0.30 -0.71 6.16
CA ILE A 14 0.33 -1.50 7.23
C ILE A 14 -0.09 -0.97 8.61
N TYR A 15 -0.08 0.36 8.80
CA TYR A 15 -0.54 0.96 10.06
C TYR A 15 -2.04 0.78 10.29
N ASP A 16 -2.87 0.89 9.27
CA ASP A 16 -4.31 0.65 9.37
C ASP A 16 -4.60 -0.79 9.83
N LEU A 17 -3.91 -1.77 9.27
CA LEU A 17 -3.99 -3.17 9.70
C LEU A 17 -3.49 -3.37 11.14
N LEU A 18 -2.39 -2.72 11.53
CA LEU A 18 -1.88 -2.75 12.91
C LEU A 18 -2.88 -2.16 13.91
N LEU A 19 -3.54 -1.05 13.56
CA LEU A 19 -4.58 -0.42 14.39
C LEU A 19 -5.82 -1.29 14.46
N LEU A 20 -6.24 -1.90 13.34
CA LEU A 20 -7.37 -2.81 13.30
C LEU A 20 -7.14 -4.00 14.23
N ASN A 21 -5.96 -4.63 14.14
CA ASN A 21 -5.58 -5.76 15.00
C ASN A 21 -5.53 -5.38 16.50
N LYS A 22 -5.21 -4.11 16.81
CA LYS A 22 -5.23 -3.59 18.20
C LYS A 22 -6.63 -3.21 18.68
N GLY A 23 -7.66 -3.30 17.84
CA GLY A 23 -9.01 -2.80 18.14
C GLY A 23 -9.08 -1.27 18.29
N ALA A 24 -8.11 -0.55 17.71
CA ALA A 24 -7.96 0.90 17.79
C ALA A 24 -8.21 1.61 16.45
N SER A 25 -8.62 0.87 15.42
CA SER A 25 -8.96 1.42 14.11
C SER A 25 -10.39 1.93 14.08
N GLU A 26 -10.58 3.09 13.45
CA GLU A 26 -11.90 3.61 13.07
C GLU A 26 -12.38 3.03 11.73
N ARG A 27 -11.46 2.42 10.96
CA ARG A 27 -11.73 1.74 9.69
C ARG A 27 -12.08 0.28 9.92
N THR A 28 -13.00 -0.22 9.10
CA THR A 28 -13.33 -1.65 8.98
C THR A 28 -12.33 -2.40 8.11
N LEU A 29 -12.32 -3.73 8.19
CA LEU A 29 -11.49 -4.57 7.31
C LEU A 29 -11.84 -4.35 5.83
N ASP A 30 -13.13 -4.36 5.48
CA ASP A 30 -13.60 -4.15 4.09
C ASP A 30 -13.11 -2.83 3.49
N GLU A 31 -13.05 -1.75 4.28
CA GLU A 31 -12.53 -0.46 3.83
C GLU A 31 -11.03 -0.51 3.58
N ILE A 32 -10.27 -1.24 4.40
CA ILE A 32 -8.84 -1.43 4.23
C ILE A 32 -8.59 -2.30 2.99
N GLU A 33 -9.37 -3.36 2.79
CA GLU A 33 -9.26 -4.25 1.63
C GLU A 33 -9.51 -3.54 0.29
N ARG A 34 -10.53 -2.66 0.21
CA ARG A 34 -10.76 -1.85 -1.00
C ARG A 34 -9.58 -0.94 -1.35
N ASP A 35 -8.92 -0.38 -0.34
CA ASP A 35 -7.71 0.41 -0.54
C ASP A 35 -6.51 -0.47 -0.93
N MET A 36 -6.41 -1.68 -0.38
CA MET A 36 -5.40 -2.66 -0.78
C MET A 36 -5.56 -3.04 -2.25
N ASP A 37 -6.77 -3.32 -2.74
CA ASP A 37 -7.03 -3.63 -4.15
C ASP A 37 -6.59 -2.48 -5.08
N THR A 38 -6.91 -1.24 -4.67
CA THR A 38 -6.50 -0.04 -5.42
C THR A 38 -4.98 0.11 -5.45
N LEU A 39 -4.31 -0.19 -4.33
CA LEU A 39 -2.86 -0.13 -4.25
C LEU A 39 -2.21 -1.25 -5.05
N GLU A 40 -2.73 -2.48 -4.99
CA GLU A 40 -2.27 -3.61 -5.79
C GLU A 40 -2.33 -3.28 -7.28
N PHE A 41 -3.45 -2.72 -7.75
CA PHE A 41 -3.58 -2.26 -9.14
C PHE A 41 -2.45 -1.30 -9.54
N HIS A 42 -2.08 -0.37 -8.66
CA HIS A 42 -0.96 0.54 -8.91
C HIS A 42 0.42 -0.12 -8.81
N CYS A 43 0.57 -1.18 -8.01
CA CYS A 43 1.80 -1.96 -7.88
C CYS A 43 2.06 -2.88 -9.07
N ARG A 44 1.03 -3.34 -9.79
CA ARG A 44 1.15 -4.30 -10.91
C ARG A 44 2.20 -3.91 -11.96
N LYS A 45 2.35 -2.61 -12.24
CA LYS A 45 3.35 -2.10 -13.19
C LYS A 45 4.81 -2.26 -12.74
N TYR A 46 5.05 -2.66 -11.50
CA TYR A 46 6.37 -2.92 -10.94
C TYR A 46 6.68 -4.42 -10.78
N VAL A 47 5.73 -5.31 -11.09
CA VAL A 47 5.92 -6.77 -10.92
C VAL A 47 7.04 -7.33 -11.80
N GLU A 48 7.23 -6.73 -12.97
CA GLU A 48 8.27 -7.09 -13.95
C GLU A 48 9.33 -5.98 -14.10
N ALA A 49 9.32 -4.99 -13.21
CA ALA A 49 10.32 -3.93 -13.25
C ALA A 49 11.61 -4.42 -12.59
N ASP A 50 12.73 -4.32 -13.30
CA ASP A 50 14.05 -4.51 -12.69
C ASP A 50 14.33 -3.36 -11.72
N ASP A 51 14.91 -3.67 -10.57
CA ASP A 51 15.30 -2.71 -9.51
C ASP A 51 16.46 -1.78 -9.93
N GLU A 52 16.81 -1.74 -11.22
CA GLU A 52 17.94 -1.01 -11.83
C GLU A 52 17.71 0.52 -11.97
N GLU A 53 17.04 1.15 -11.00
CA GLU A 53 16.80 2.60 -10.99
C GLU A 53 17.55 3.30 -9.84
N LEU A 54 18.79 2.87 -9.55
CA LEU A 54 19.64 3.49 -8.52
C LEU A 54 21.11 3.63 -8.92
N MET A 55 21.41 3.83 -10.20
CA MET A 55 22.74 4.25 -10.68
C MET A 55 22.67 5.22 -11.89
N ALA A 56 22.10 6.41 -11.69
CA ALA A 56 22.28 7.55 -12.59
C ALA A 56 22.53 8.84 -11.79
#